data_AF-A0A9W6FW10-F1
#
_entry.id   AF-A0A9W6FW10-F1
#
_cell.length_a   1.000
_cell.length_b   1.000
_cell.length_c   1.000
_cell.angle_alpha   90.00
_cell.angle_beta   90.00
_cell.angle_gamma   90.00
#
_symmetry.space_group_name_H-M   'P 1'
#
loop_
_entity.id
_entity.type
_entity.pdbx_description
1 polymer ?
#
loop_
_entity_poly.entity_id
_entity_poly.type
_entity_poly.pdbx_seq_one_letter_code
_entity_poly.pdbx_strand_id
1 'polypeptide(L)'
;MKRILIIAFHFPPDAAVGGVRPAKFAKYLPEFGWEPYVLTVDQSAYERIDTSRMDSSLSGMIIRRVQLVPSPLELLERIRYAGKSLTLFASNPLLERVEPIMTNPQLDLTTGHFFRRSEGGLA
;
A
#
# COMPACT_ATOMS: atom_id res chain seq x y z
N MET A 1 -18.98 -16.29 -24.45
CA MET A 1 -18.17 -16.14 -23.21
C MET A 1 -18.41 -14.75 -22.65
N LYS A 2 -18.80 -14.65 -21.37
CA LYS A 2 -19.05 -13.37 -20.71
C LYS A 2 -17.84 -13.01 -19.84
N ARG A 3 -17.28 -11.81 -20.03
CA ARG A 3 -16.10 -11.35 -19.29
C ARG A 3 -16.48 -10.21 -18.36
N ILE A 4 -15.86 -10.14 -17.19
CA ILE A 4 -16.08 -9.08 -16.21
C ILE A 4 -14.73 -8.59 -15.65
N LEU A 5 -14.59 -7.28 -15.53
CA LEU A 5 -13.45 -6.65 -14.87
C LEU A 5 -13.83 -6.25 -13.44
N ILE A 6 -13.11 -6.79 -12.47
CA ILE A 6 -13.21 -6.44 -11.05
C ILE A 6 -12.06 -5.50 -10.73
N ILE A 7 -12.38 -4.27 -10.35
CA ILE A 7 -11.40 -3.30 -9.88
C ILE A 7 -11.52 -3.21 -8.36
N ALA A 8 -10.48 -3.63 -7.65
CA ALA A 8 -10.47 -3.63 -6.20
C ALA A 8 -9.11 -3.18 -5.68
N PHE A 9 -9.11 -2.16 -4.81
CA PHE A 9 -7.88 -1.72 -4.15
C PHE A 9 -7.31 -2.85 -3.29
N HIS A 10 -8.12 -3.42 -2.41
CA HIS A 10 -7.73 -4.57 -1.59
C HIS A 10 -8.08 -5.88 -2.29
N PHE A 11 -7.09 -6.76 -2.44
CA PHE A 11 -7.27 -8.11 -2.98
C PHE A 11 -6.20 -9.05 -2.40
N PRO A 12 -6.47 -10.35 -2.19
CA PRO A 12 -5.45 -11.29 -1.70
C PRO A 12 -4.12 -11.20 -2.50
N PRO A 13 -2.96 -11.15 -1.82
CA PRO A 13 -2.73 -11.51 -0.40
C PRO A 13 -2.91 -10.37 0.64
N ASP A 14 -3.56 -9.26 0.30
CA ASP A 14 -3.84 -8.19 1.28
C ASP A 14 -4.67 -8.70 2.49
N ALA A 15 -4.24 -8.37 3.71
CA ALA A 15 -4.93 -8.70 4.94
C ALA A 15 -6.14 -7.79 5.24
N ALA A 16 -6.35 -6.73 4.45
CA ALA A 16 -7.50 -5.84 4.61
C ALA A 16 -8.83 -6.60 4.44
N VAL A 17 -9.76 -6.37 5.38
CA VAL A 17 -11.12 -6.96 5.35
C VAL A 17 -11.88 -6.54 4.08
N GLY A 18 -11.54 -5.38 3.51
CA GLY A 18 -12.08 -4.88 2.24
C GLY A 18 -11.85 -5.81 1.04
N GLY A 19 -10.81 -6.66 1.06
CA GLY A 19 -10.48 -7.59 -0.02
C GLY A 19 -11.27 -8.90 -0.01
N VAL A 20 -11.97 -9.21 1.08
CA VAL A 20 -12.67 -10.50 1.24
C VAL A 20 -13.86 -10.62 0.29
N ARG A 21 -14.68 -9.57 0.18
CA ARG A 21 -15.86 -9.55 -0.71
C ARG A 21 -15.47 -9.70 -2.19
N PRO A 22 -14.59 -8.86 -2.77
CA PRO A 22 -14.23 -8.98 -4.18
C PRO A 22 -13.56 -10.33 -4.49
N ALA A 23 -12.76 -10.88 -3.58
CA ALA A 23 -12.17 -12.22 -3.75
C ALA A 23 -13.24 -13.32 -3.82
N LYS A 24 -14.25 -13.29 -2.94
CA LYS A 24 -15.37 -14.25 -3.01
C LYS A 24 -16.18 -14.09 -4.29
N PHE A 25 -16.47 -12.86 -4.72
CA PHE A 25 -17.15 -12.63 -5.99
C PHE A 25 -16.37 -13.21 -7.17
N ALA A 26 -15.07 -12.93 -7.26
CA ALA A 26 -14.21 -13.48 -8.30
C ALA A 26 -14.22 -15.02 -8.29
N LYS A 27 -14.18 -15.63 -7.09
CA LYS A 27 -14.22 -17.09 -6.91
C LYS A 27 -15.47 -17.76 -7.49
N TYR A 28 -16.65 -17.20 -7.24
CA TYR A 28 -17.93 -17.84 -7.61
C TYR A 28 -18.42 -17.47 -9.01
N LEU A 29 -17.95 -16.37 -9.61
CA LEU A 29 -18.35 -15.94 -10.96
C LEU A 29 -18.18 -17.00 -12.07
N PRO A 30 -17.10 -17.80 -12.08
CA PRO A 30 -16.95 -18.92 -13.03
C PRO A 30 -18.10 -19.92 -13.00
N GLU A 31 -18.73 -20.16 -11.86
CA GLU A 31 -19.89 -21.07 -11.72
C GLU A 31 -21.13 -20.55 -12.47
N PHE A 32 -21.21 -19.25 -12.73
CA PHE A 32 -22.27 -18.60 -13.49
C PHE A 32 -21.89 -18.35 -14.96
N GLY A 33 -20.77 -18.92 -15.44
CA GLY A 33 -20.29 -18.76 -16.81
C GLY A 33 -19.64 -17.40 -17.11
N TRP A 34 -19.19 -16.69 -16.07
CA TRP A 34 -18.44 -15.44 -16.19
C TRP A 34 -16.96 -15.66 -15.96
N GLU A 35 -16.12 -15.07 -16.81
CA GLU A 35 -14.67 -15.08 -16.68
C GLU A 35 -14.20 -13.78 -15.99
N PRO A 36 -13.72 -13.86 -14.73
CA PRO A 36 -13.28 -12.68 -13.99
C PRO A 36 -11.84 -12.28 -14.34
N TYR A 37 -11.65 -10.99 -14.56
CA TYR A 37 -10.36 -10.32 -14.66
C TYR A 37 -10.25 -9.38 -13.48
N VAL A 38 -9.18 -9.48 -12.69
CA VAL A 38 -9.00 -8.66 -11.49
C VAL A 38 -7.90 -7.64 -11.73
N LEU A 39 -8.21 -6.36 -11.51
CA LEU A 39 -7.25 -5.27 -11.45
C LEU A 39 -7.14 -4.79 -10.01
N THR A 40 -5.95 -4.89 -9.44
CA THR A 40 -5.69 -4.49 -8.05
C THR A 40 -4.35 -3.78 -7.93
N VAL A 41 -4.08 -3.16 -6.78
CA VAL A 41 -2.81 -2.48 -6.54
C VAL A 41 -1.68 -3.48 -6.28
N ASP A 42 -0.46 -3.03 -6.50
CA ASP A 42 0.75 -3.78 -6.18
C ASP A 42 0.86 -4.07 -4.68
N GLN A 43 1.53 -5.17 -4.34
CA GLN A 43 1.71 -5.56 -2.94
C GLN A 43 2.50 -4.53 -2.13
N SER A 44 3.30 -3.68 -2.79
CA SER A 44 4.00 -2.55 -2.15
C SER A 44 3.06 -1.55 -1.48
N ALA A 45 1.77 -1.53 -1.86
CA ALA A 45 0.77 -0.65 -1.29
C ALA A 45 -0.05 -1.30 -0.15
N TYR A 46 0.21 -2.57 0.19
CA TYR A 46 -0.48 -3.25 1.27
C TYR A 46 0.16 -2.92 2.62
N GLU A 47 -0.68 -2.61 3.62
CA GLU A 47 -0.21 -2.42 5.01
C GLU A 47 0.27 -3.74 5.62
N ARG A 48 -0.46 -4.82 5.37
CA ARG A 48 -0.20 -6.16 5.90
C ARG A 48 -0.50 -7.22 4.86
N ILE A 49 0.40 -8.19 4.73
CA ILE A 49 0.26 -9.32 3.82
C ILE A 49 -0.11 -10.56 4.62
N ASP A 50 -1.16 -11.25 4.19
CA ASP A 50 -1.63 -12.51 4.75
C ASP A 50 -1.78 -13.55 3.63
N THR A 51 -0.74 -14.37 3.46
CA THR A 51 -0.70 -15.40 2.42
C THR A 51 -1.68 -16.55 2.67
N SER A 52 -2.20 -16.71 3.90
CA SER A 52 -3.19 -17.75 4.22
C SER A 52 -4.52 -17.54 3.48
N ARG A 53 -4.79 -16.30 3.04
CA ARG A 53 -5.99 -15.91 2.28
C ARG A 53 -5.88 -16.18 0.78
N MET A 54 -4.71 -16.64 0.33
CA MET A 54 -4.49 -16.96 -1.08
C MET A 54 -5.10 -18.33 -1.39
N ASP A 55 -6.36 -18.31 -1.84
CA ASP A 55 -7.09 -19.52 -2.21
C ASP A 55 -6.59 -20.04 -3.57
N SER A 56 -6.36 -21.36 -3.66
CA SER A 56 -6.01 -22.06 -4.91
C SER A 56 -6.96 -21.79 -6.08
N SER A 57 -8.23 -21.50 -5.79
CA SER A 57 -9.24 -21.16 -6.81
C SER A 57 -8.97 -19.82 -7.50
N LEU A 58 -8.21 -18.91 -6.87
CA LEU A 58 -7.81 -17.64 -7.47
C LEU A 58 -6.62 -17.77 -8.42
N SER A 59 -5.85 -18.87 -8.33
CA SER A 59 -4.64 -19.09 -9.14
C SER A 59 -4.94 -19.28 -10.63
N GLY A 60 -6.15 -19.71 -10.98
CA GLY A 60 -6.59 -19.85 -12.38
C GLY A 60 -7.09 -18.56 -13.03
N MET A 61 -7.15 -17.44 -12.27
CA MET A 61 -7.72 -16.17 -12.73
C MET A 61 -6.65 -15.18 -13.15
N ILE A 62 -6.98 -14.29 -14.09
CA ILE A 62 -6.08 -13.22 -14.50
C ILE A 62 -6.15 -12.09 -13.48
N ILE A 63 -5.15 -12.04 -12.60
CA ILE A 63 -4.99 -10.98 -11.60
C ILE A 63 -3.83 -10.07 -12.03
N ARG A 64 -4.17 -8.85 -12.45
CA ARG A 64 -3.22 -7.80 -12.79
C ARG A 64 -3.03 -6.88 -11.60
N ARG A 65 -1.78 -6.80 -11.12
CA ARG A 65 -1.36 -5.86 -10.09
C ARG A 65 -0.71 -4.64 -10.73
N VAL A 66 -1.08 -3.44 -10.30
CA VAL A 66 -0.56 -2.18 -10.84
C VAL A 66 0.03 -1.30 -9.73
N GLN A 67 1.12 -0.62 -10.04
CA GLN A 67 1.72 0.33 -9.09
C GLN A 67 0.76 1.47 -8.80
N LEU A 68 0.66 1.83 -7.52
CA LEU A 68 -0.12 2.98 -7.10
C LEU A 68 0.65 4.26 -7.47
N VAL A 69 0.07 5.04 -8.37
CA VAL A 69 0.61 6.36 -8.73
C VAL A 69 0.16 7.35 -7.66
N PRO A 70 1.07 8.17 -7.09
CA PRO A 70 0.69 9.15 -6.09
C PRO A 70 -0.33 10.13 -6.64
N SER A 71 -1.25 10.55 -5.78
CA SER A 71 -2.24 11.56 -6.17
C SER A 71 -1.57 12.90 -6.50
N PRO A 72 -2.19 13.80 -7.30
CA PRO A 72 -1.63 15.11 -7.57
C PRO A 72 -1.27 15.91 -6.32
N LEU A 73 -2.05 15.76 -5.24
CA LEU A 73 -1.80 16.40 -3.96
C LEU A 73 -0.56 15.81 -3.28
N GLU A 74 -0.45 14.48 -3.21
CA GLU A 74 0.74 13.80 -2.65
C GLU A 74 2.00 14.15 -3.43
N LEU A 75 1.91 14.26 -4.76
CA LEU A 75 3.01 14.69 -5.59
C LEU A 75 3.44 16.12 -5.26
N LEU A 76 2.48 17.05 -5.13
CA LEU A 76 2.76 18.43 -4.74
C LEU A 76 3.37 18.53 -3.34
N GLU A 77 2.91 17.72 -2.40
CA GLU A 77 3.48 17.64 -1.06
C GLU A 77 4.93 17.15 -1.11
N ARG A 78 5.21 16.07 -1.85
CA ARG A 78 6.58 15.56 -2.06
C ARG A 78 7.50 16.64 -2.62
N ILE A 79 7.04 17.40 -3.62
CA ILE A 79 7.80 18.52 -4.21
C ILE A 79 8.06 19.61 -3.16
N ARG A 80 7.04 20.02 -2.39
CA ARG A 80 7.18 21.02 -1.32
C ARG A 80 8.14 20.59 -0.22
N TYR A 81 8.08 19.34 0.22
CA TYR A 81 8.99 18.80 1.23
C TYR A 81 10.43 18.72 0.73
N ALA A 82 10.64 18.29 -0.53
CA ALA A 82 11.96 18.30 -1.15
C ALA A 82 12.58 19.72 -1.20
N GLY A 83 11.77 20.73 -1.53
CA GLY A 83 12.20 22.12 -1.53
C GLY A 83 12.60 22.63 -0.13
N LYS A 84 11.82 22.30 0.91
CA LYS A 84 12.14 22.68 2.30
C LYS A 84 13.42 22.01 2.81
N SER A 85 13.64 20.76 2.45
CA SER A 85 14.86 20.01 2.78
C SER A 85 16.09 20.71 2.19
N LEU A 86 16.03 21.06 0.89
CA LEU A 86 17.12 21.76 0.20
C LEU A 86 17.42 23.13 0.81
N THR A 87 16.39 23.90 1.19
CA THR A 87 16.56 25.20 1.86
C THR A 87 17.16 25.06 3.26
N LEU A 88 16.77 24.02 4.03
CA LEU A 88 17.38 23.73 5.33
C LEU A 88 18.86 23.35 5.22
N PHE A 89 19.23 22.58 4.20
CA PHE A 89 20.63 22.24 3.92
C PHE A 89 21.45 23.45 3.46
N ALA A 90 20.87 24.34 2.66
CA ALA A 90 21.54 25.54 2.19
C ALA A 90 21.76 26.61 3.27
N SER A 91 20.99 26.57 4.36
CA SER A 91 20.99 27.62 5.40
C SER A 91 21.75 27.24 6.67
N ASN A 92 22.35 26.05 6.77
CA ASN A 92 22.99 25.62 8.01
C ASN A 92 24.31 24.85 7.78
N PRO A 93 25.49 25.54 7.78
CA PRO A 93 26.79 24.92 7.51
C PRO A 93 27.32 24.02 8.65
N LEU A 94 26.58 23.84 9.75
CA LEU A 94 27.01 23.04 10.92
C LEU A 94 26.52 21.59 10.92
N LEU A 95 25.82 21.15 9.86
CA LEU A 95 25.21 19.82 9.77
C LEU A 95 26.05 18.78 9.00
N GLU A 96 27.37 18.96 8.89
CA GLU A 96 28.27 17.87 8.44
C GLU A 96 28.39 16.72 9.46
N ARG A 97 27.83 16.87 10.67
CA ARG A 97 28.01 15.92 11.78
C ARG A 97 26.77 15.17 12.25
N VAL A 98 25.63 15.34 11.61
CA VAL A 98 24.43 14.58 11.97
C VAL A 98 24.27 13.44 10.98
N GLU A 99 24.75 12.27 11.38
CA GLU A 99 24.46 10.99 10.71
C GLU A 99 22.98 10.95 10.35
N PRO A 100 22.64 10.67 9.08
CA PRO A 100 21.26 10.69 8.64
C PRO A 100 20.49 9.64 9.45
N ILE A 101 19.45 10.09 10.15
CA ILE A 101 18.44 9.23 10.79
C ILE A 101 17.65 8.56 9.65
N MET A 102 18.31 7.62 8.97
CA MET A 102 17.81 6.81 7.86
C MET A 102 17.44 5.40 8.33
N THR A 103 17.41 5.16 9.64
CA THR A 103 16.84 3.94 10.20
C THR A 103 15.40 4.18 10.65
N ASN A 104 14.51 3.91 9.69
CA ASN A 104 13.12 3.47 9.85
C ASN A 104 12.02 4.49 9.50
N PRO A 105 11.69 4.66 8.21
CA PRO A 105 10.45 5.29 7.81
C PRO A 105 9.36 4.22 7.65
N GLN A 106 8.73 3.81 8.74
CA GLN A 106 7.34 3.38 8.65
C GLN A 106 6.47 4.59 8.91
N LEU A 107 6.29 5.38 7.85
CA LEU A 107 5.28 6.43 7.80
C LEU A 107 3.94 5.73 7.53
N ASP A 108 3.23 5.35 8.59
CA ASP A 108 1.87 4.84 8.47
C ASP A 108 0.93 6.01 8.16
N LEU A 109 0.54 6.12 6.88
CA LEU A 109 -0.23 7.25 6.34
C LEU A 109 -1.74 7.14 6.61
N THR A 110 -2.21 6.16 7.36
CA THR A 110 -3.66 6.03 7.64
C THR A 110 -4.16 6.82 8.84
N THR A 111 -3.28 7.25 9.74
CA THR A 111 -3.72 7.92 10.98
C THR A 111 -2.95 9.22 11.18
N GLY A 112 -3.60 10.36 10.91
CA GLY A 112 -3.06 11.71 11.12
C GLY A 112 -2.79 12.09 12.59
N HIS A 113 -2.32 11.17 13.42
CA HIS A 113 -1.99 11.37 14.82
C HIS A 113 -0.55 10.92 15.12
N PHE A 114 0.24 11.86 15.63
CA PHE A 114 1.60 11.65 16.13
C PHE A 114 1.54 10.82 17.42
N PHE A 115 1.81 9.51 17.36
CA PHE A 115 2.03 8.73 18.58
C PHE A 115 3.49 8.87 19.02
N ARG A 116 3.70 9.60 20.12
CA ARG A 116 4.99 9.66 20.83
C ARG A 116 5.23 8.30 21.46
N ARG A 117 6.22 7.55 20.96
CA ARG A 117 6.74 6.34 21.60
C ARG A 117 7.30 6.75 22.98
N SER A 118 6.62 6.41 24.06
CA SER A 118 7.22 6.45 25.40
C SER A 118 8.14 5.24 25.52
N GLU A 119 9.44 5.49 25.62
CA GLU A 119 10.36 4.51 26.16
C GLU A 119 10.07 4.32 27.66
N GLY A 120 10.09 3.07 28.09
CA GLY A 120 9.92 2.61 29.46
C GLY A 120 9.30 1.22 29.40
N GLY A 121 9.90 0.15 29.92
CA GLY A 121 11.04 -0.02 30.79
C GLY A 121 10.97 -1.49 31.22
N LEU A 122 12.13 -2.06 31.55
CA LEU A 122 12.30 -3.41 32.07
C LEU A 122 11.35 -3.73 33.25
N ALA A 123 10.65 -4.86 33.18
CA ALA A 123 10.43 -5.86 34.26
C ALA A 123 9.39 -6.89 33.80
#